data_AF-A0A094B8I6-F1
#
_entry.id   AF-A0A094B8I6-F1
#
_cell.length_a   1.000
_cell.length_b   1.000
_cell.length_c   1.000
_cell.angle_alpha   90.00
_cell.angle_beta   90.00
_cell.angle_gamma   90.00
#
_symmetry.space_group_name_H-M   'P 1'
#
loop_
_entity.id
_entity.type
_entity.pdbx_description
1 polymer ?
#
loop_
_entity_poly.entity_id
_entity_poly.type
_entity_poly.pdbx_seq_one_letter_code
_entity_poly.pdbx_strand_id
1 'polypeptide(L)' 'MAPHILLLGAHGKIALQLLPLLLSRSWSVTALIRDSSQTSEILATRPSTAKGTLDVLVDSLDAIRTQADATRV' A
#
# COMPACT_ATOMS: atom_id res chain seq x y z
N MET A 1 7.25 15.54 -9.77
CA MET A 1 6.13 14.76 -9.20
C MET A 1 6.71 13.63 -8.37
N ALA A 2 6.19 13.40 -7.17
CA ALA A 2 6.57 12.22 -6.40
C ALA A 2 5.92 10.97 -7.02
N PRO A 3 6.62 9.82 -7.09
CA PRO A 3 6.03 8.57 -7.56
C PRO A 3 4.85 8.13 -6.70
N HIS A 4 3.90 7.44 -7.34
CA HIS A 4 2.84 6.68 -6.68
C HIS A 4 3.11 5.19 -6.88
N ILE A 5 3.18 4.45 -5.77
CA ILE A 5 3.54 3.03 -5.75
C ILE A 5 2.34 2.22 -5.31
N LEU A 6 1.97 1.21 -6.11
CA LEU A 6 1.09 0.13 -5.68
C LEU A 6 1.94 -1.01 -5.11
N LEU A 7 1.78 -1.30 -3.81
CA LEU A 7 2.51 -2.35 -3.11
C LEU A 7 1.61 -3.56 -2.88
N LEU A 8 1.85 -4.63 -3.63
CA LEU A 8 1.09 -5.87 -3.53
C LEU A 8 1.61 -6.71 -2.35
N GLY A 9 0.69 -7.20 -1.50
CA GLY A 9 1.07 -7.97 -0.32
C GLY A 9 1.76 -7.10 0.73
N ALA A 10 1.17 -5.93 1.01
CA ALA A 10 1.79 -4.89 1.84
C ALA A 10 2.03 -5.28 3.31
N HIS A 11 1.43 -6.38 3.78
CA HIS A 11 1.68 -6.97 5.10
C HIS A 11 2.89 -7.91 5.16
N GLY A 12 3.53 -8.19 4.02
CA GLY A 12 4.75 -8.98 4.00
C GLY A 12 5.87 -8.32 4.81
N LYS A 13 6.75 -9.12 5.42
CA LYS A 13 7.87 -8.64 6.25
C LYS A 13 8.69 -7.53 5.57
N ILE A 14 9.02 -7.70 4.30
CA ILE A 14 9.79 -6.70 3.54
C ILE A 14 8.95 -5.47 3.23
N ALA A 15 7.67 -5.64 2.91
CA ALA A 15 6.77 -4.52 2.64
C ALA A 15 6.61 -3.60 3.86
N LEU A 16 6.42 -4.17 5.05
CA LEU A 16 6.35 -3.42 6.30
C LEU A 16 7.62 -2.62 6.60
N GLN A 17 8.79 -3.15 6.23
CA GLN A 17 10.07 -2.43 6.36
C GLN A 17 10.28 -1.39 5.25
N LEU A 18 9.70 -1.60 4.07
CA LEU A 18 9.83 -0.73 2.91
C LEU A 18 8.94 0.52 3.03
N LEU A 19 7.72 0.37 3.52
CA LEU A 19 6.74 1.46 3.69
C LEU A 19 7.32 2.73 4.33
N PRO A 20 7.97 2.69 5.51
CA PRO A 20 8.55 3.89 6.12
C PRO A 20 9.64 4.54 5.25
N LEU A 21 10.39 3.75 4.49
CA LEU A 21 11.42 4.25 3.58
C LEU A 21 10.80 4.98 2.38
N LEU A 22 9.72 4.46 1.81
CA LEU A 22 9.01 5.13 0.71
C LEU A 22 8.33 6.43 1.20
N LEU A 23 7.69 6.37 2.36
CA LEU A 23 6.97 7.51 2.94
C LEU A 23 7.91 8.64 3.40
N SER A 24 9.11 8.30 3.89
CA SER A 24 10.15 9.30 4.23
C SER A 24 10.67 10.05 3.01
N ARG A 25 10.63 9.42 1.82
CA ARG A 25 10.92 10.07 0.53
C ARG A 25 9.76 10.91 -0.01
N SER A 26 8.69 11.08 0.77
CA SER A 26 7.46 11.79 0.37
C SER A 26 6.76 11.16 -0.82
N TRP A 27 6.86 9.84 -0.98
CA TRP A 27 6.15 9.10 -2.03
C TRP A 27 4.77 8.67 -1.56
N SER A 28 3.85 8.54 -2.50
CA SER A 28 2.51 8.01 -2.25
C SER A 28 2.52 6.50 -2.42
N VAL A 29 1.95 5.77 -1.46
CA VAL A 29 1.91 4.31 -1.49
C VAL A 29 0.48 3.84 -1.25
N THR A 30 -0.03 3.03 -2.19
CA THR A 30 -1.25 2.25 -2.02
C THR A 30 -0.86 0.82 -1.68
N ALA A 31 -1.12 0.41 -0.44
CA ALA A 31 -0.86 -0.90 0.09
C ALA A 31 -2.05 -1.83 -0.19
N LEU A 32 -1.88 -2.80 -1.09
CA LEU A 32 -2.92 -3.78 -1.40
C LEU A 32 -2.78 -5.02 -0.51
N ILE A 33 -3.87 -5.38 0.17
CA ILE A 33 -4.00 -6.54 1.03
C ILE A 33 -5.31 -7.27 0.77
N ARG A 34 -5.36 -8.56 1.09
CA ARG A 34 -6.58 -9.37 0.98
C ARG A 34 -7.37 -9.44 2.30
N ASP A 35 -6.68 -9.24 3.42
CA ASP A 35 -7.23 -9.39 4.76
C ASP A 35 -7.27 -8.03 5.46
N SER A 36 -8.47 -7.56 5.79
CA SER A 36 -8.67 -6.26 6.43
C SER A 36 -8.06 -6.18 7.83
N SER A 37 -7.84 -7.31 8.52
CA SER A 37 -7.21 -7.34 9.84
C SER A 37 -5.77 -6.81 9.85
N GLN A 38 -5.10 -6.86 8.71
CA GLN A 38 -3.71 -6.41 8.52
C GLN A 38 -3.58 -4.88 8.36
N THR A 39 -4.71 -4.17 8.20
CA THR A 39 -4.74 -2.73 7.93
C THR A 39 -4.08 -1.91 9.03
N SER A 40 -4.35 -2.23 10.30
CA SER A 40 -3.85 -1.47 11.45
C SER A 40 -2.32 -1.54 11.55
N GLU A 41 -1.73 -2.71 11.30
CA GLU A 41 -0.29 -2.92 11.33
C GLU A 41 0.42 -2.18 10.20
N ILE A 42 -0.16 -2.17 8.99
CA ILE A 42 0.35 -1.40 7.86
C ILE A 42 0.31 0.11 8.16
N LEU A 43 -0.82 0.61 8.67
CA LEU A 43 -0.94 2.03 9.02
C LEU A 43 0.04 2.44 10.12
N ALA A 44 0.34 1.54 11.07
CA ALA A 44 1.32 1.77 12.12
C ALA A 44 2.77 1.91 11.60
N THR A 45 3.08 1.43 10.38
CA THR A 45 4.41 1.61 9.78
C THR A 45 4.68 3.04 9.32
N ARG A 46 3.65 3.90 9.23
CA ARG A 46 3.79 5.29 8.78
C ARG A 46 4.53 6.12 9.84
N PRO A 47 5.70 6.69 9.51
CA PRO A 47 6.39 7.61 10.41
C PRO A 47 5.57 8.88 10.63
N SER A 48 5.57 9.42 11.86
CA SER A 48 4.90 10.68 12.20
C SER A 48 5.43 11.89 11.41
N THR A 49 6.67 11.82 10.93
CA THR A 49 7.33 12.87 10.14
C THR A 49 7.12 12.71 8.63
N ALA A 50 6.47 11.63 8.19
CA ALA A 50 6.33 11.34 6.76
C ALA A 50 5.33 12.28 6.08
N LYS A 51 5.79 12.88 4.98
CA LYS A 51 4.97 13.71 4.09
C LYS A 51 4.30 12.92 2.96
N GLY A 52 4.71 11.67 2.75
CA GLY A 52 4.09 10.75 1.80
C GLY A 52 2.70 10.30 2.27
N THR A 53 1.85 9.89 1.33
CA THR A 53 0.53 9.31 1.63
C THR A 53 0.61 7.79 1.71
N LEU A 54 -0.13 7.21 2.65
CA LEU A 54 -0.29 5.76 2.77
C LEU A 54 -1.77 5.46 2.76
N ASP A 55 -2.21 4.76 1.71
CA ASP A 55 -3.58 4.30 1.54
C ASP A 55 -3.58 2.77 1.58
N VAL A 56 -4.57 2.16 2.24
CA VAL A 56 -4.72 0.70 2.30
C VAL A 56 -5.93 0.29 1.47
N LEU A 57 -5.68 -0.53 0.45
CA LEU A 57 -6.70 -1.08 -0.42
C LEU A 57 -6.91 -2.55 -0.08
N VAL A 58 -8.11 -2.89 0.41
CA VAL A 58 -8.48 -4.28 0.69
C VAL A 58 -9.20 -4.84 -0.54
N ASP A 59 -8.47 -5.60 -1.37
CA ASP A 59 -9.02 -6.22 -2.57
C ASP A 59 -8.22 -7.48 -2.93
N SER A 60 -8.83 -8.36 -3.74
CA SER A 60 -8.15 -9.52 -4.30
C SER A 60 -7.94 -9.36 -5.80
N LEU A 61 -6.68 -9.54 -6.21
CA LEU A 61 -6.31 -9.58 -7.62
C LEU A 61 -6.88 -10.80 -8.35
N ASP A 62 -7.33 -11.85 -7.64
CA ASP A 62 -7.91 -13.05 -8.25
C ASP A 62 -9.21 -12.73 -9.03
N ALA A 63 -9.89 -11.64 -8.66
CA ALA A 63 -11.08 -11.14 -9.33
C ALA A 63 -10.77 -10.22 -10.53
N ILE A 64 -9.49 -9.88 -10.77
CA ILE A 64 -9.07 -9.03 -11.89
C ILE A 64 -8.74 -9.91 -13.09
N ARG A 65 -9.63 -9.93 -14.09
CA ARG A 65 -9.43 -10.72 -15.32
C ARG A 65 -9.29 -9.86 -16.56
N THR A 66 -9.79 -8.64 -16.50
CA THR A 66 -9.79 -7.67 -17.59
C THR A 66 -9.25 -6.32 -17.11
N GLN A 67 -8.89 -5.46 -18.07
CA GLN A 67 -8.50 -4.09 -17.75
C GLN A 67 -9.64 -3.30 -17.08
N ALA A 68 -10.89 -3.60 -17.42
CA ALA A 68 -12.04 -2.96 -16.78
C ALA A 68 -12.09 -3.25 -15.27
N ASP A 69 -11.82 -4.51 -14.89
CA ASP A 69 -11.77 -4.92 -13.48
C ASP A 69 -10.66 -4.20 -12.71
N ALA A 70 -9.53 -3.87 -13.38
CA ALA A 70 -8.40 -3.19 -12.78
C ALA A 70 -8.67 -1.71 -12.45
N THR A 71 -9.71 -1.10 -13.00
CA THR A 71 -10.04 0.33 -12.76
C THR A 71 -10.39 0.64 -11.30
N ARG A 72 -10.73 -0.38 -10.51
CA ARG A 72 -11.06 -0.26 -9.08
C ARG A 72 -9.83 -0.37 -8.15
N VAL A 73 -8.64 -0.61 -8.71
CA VAL A 73 -7.36 -0.84 -8.01
C VAL A 73 -6.37 0.25 -8.35
#